data_AF-A0A848V5B9-F1
#
_entry.id   AF-A0A848V5B9-F1
#
_cell.length_a   1.000
_cell.length_b   1.000
_cell.length_c   1.000
_cell.angle_alpha   90.00
_cell.angle_beta   90.00
_cell.angle_gamma   90.00
#
_symmetry.space_group_name_H-M   'P 1'
#
loop_
_entity.id
_entity.type
_entity.pdbx_description
1 polymer ?
#
loop_
_entity_poly.entity_id
_entity_poly.type
_entity_poly.pdbx_seq_one_letter_code
_entity_poly.pdbx_strand_id
1 'polypeptide(L)'
;MMWSILFAFFAGDPSGLADTHYRYGQMVDYDQVRQVRLLNPTTDLMVKQRAEIRGAIRQRKIREQRARVAAERRRQAALERAARTGDIIMAGLLSLPREPATGAFDGCAKVQKGLIMGGGFMVFTCEKLKPGLPIAQHKQTFLRYKDALMKDGWRYLPESKNHELVFARNDGFGCNSELQLKLWTDRSMNESFRPASDRNAHRQIVFMAKFYGPRCERYFPIAEALAAR
;
A
#
# COMPACT_ATOMS: atom_id res chain seq x y z
N MET A 1 2.08 41.86 -63.41
CA MET A 1 3.50 42.25 -63.41
C MET A 1 4.18 41.32 -62.40
N MET A 2 4.75 40.17 -62.79
CA MET A 2 6.14 39.98 -63.29
C MET A 2 7.11 40.93 -62.57
N TRP A 3 8.16 40.45 -61.90
CA TRP A 3 9.39 40.00 -62.55
C TRP A 3 10.07 38.82 -61.84
N SER A 4 10.55 37.90 -62.67
CA SER A 4 11.52 36.83 -62.37
C SER A 4 12.93 37.41 -62.29
N ILE A 5 13.79 36.85 -61.43
CA ILE A 5 15.25 37.02 -61.54
C ILE A 5 15.91 35.65 -61.70
N LEU A 6 16.62 35.56 -62.81
CA LEU A 6 17.52 34.52 -63.28
C LEU A 6 18.78 34.48 -62.41
N PHE A 7 19.25 33.30 -62.00
CA PHE A 7 20.65 33.07 -61.68
C PHE A 7 21.23 32.13 -62.72
N ALA A 8 22.13 32.66 -63.55
CA ALA A 8 23.08 31.88 -64.32
C ALA A 8 24.34 31.73 -63.48
N PHE A 9 24.79 30.51 -63.23
CA PHE A 9 26.19 30.23 -62.93
C PHE A 9 26.65 29.06 -63.80
N PHE A 10 27.69 29.38 -64.55
CA PHE A 10 28.58 28.60 -65.39
C PHE A 10 28.68 27.09 -65.11
N ALA A 11 28.56 26.35 -66.22
CA ALA A 11 29.08 25.01 -66.39
C ALA A 11 30.61 25.00 -66.25
N GLY A 12 31.12 24.08 -65.43
CA GLY A 12 32.50 23.61 -65.46
C GLY A 12 32.48 22.09 -65.48
N ASP A 13 32.92 21.49 -66.58
CA ASP A 13 33.03 20.05 -66.78
C ASP A 13 33.88 19.38 -65.70
N PRO A 14 33.44 18.29 -65.05
CA PRO A 14 34.30 17.46 -64.24
C PRO A 14 35.08 16.50 -65.15
N SER A 15 36.40 16.70 -65.19
CA SER A 15 37.37 15.80 -65.81
C SER A 15 37.35 14.40 -65.16
N GLY A 16 37.29 13.37 -66.00
CA GLY A 16 37.11 11.95 -65.66
C GLY A 16 38.29 11.24 -64.99
N LEU A 17 38.93 11.85 -63.98
CA LEU A 17 40.02 11.24 -63.20
C LEU A 17 39.73 11.12 -61.70
N ALA A 18 38.63 11.71 -61.20
CA ALA A 18 38.25 11.62 -59.79
C ALA A 18 37.40 10.38 -59.43
N ASP A 19 36.79 9.71 -60.41
CA ASP A 19 35.78 8.66 -60.16
C ASP A 19 36.38 7.23 -60.05
N THR A 20 37.63 7.05 -60.46
CA THR A 20 38.32 5.74 -60.39
C THR A 20 38.99 5.46 -59.04
N HIS A 21 39.32 6.49 -58.26
CA HIS A 21 39.91 6.31 -56.92
C HIS A 21 38.86 6.01 -55.86
N TYR A 22 37.61 6.45 -56.05
CA TYR A 22 36.52 6.15 -55.11
C TYR A 22 36.05 4.69 -55.19
N ARG A 23 36.17 4.04 -56.36
CA ARG A 23 35.74 2.65 -56.56
C ARG A 23 36.74 1.60 -56.08
N TYR A 24 38.05 1.87 -56.09
CA TYR A 24 39.05 0.93 -55.58
C TYR A 24 39.22 0.97 -54.05
N GLY A 25 38.97 2.11 -53.41
CA GLY A 25 38.98 2.23 -51.94
C GLY A 25 37.85 1.47 -51.24
N GLN A 26 36.73 1.22 -51.92
CA GLN A 26 35.56 0.54 -51.33
C GLN A 26 35.53 -0.97 -51.54
N MET A 27 36.41 -1.56 -52.37
CA MET A 27 36.45 -3.03 -52.54
C MET A 27 37.47 -3.73 -51.63
N VAL A 28 38.46 -3.01 -51.08
CA VAL A 28 39.50 -3.63 -50.24
C VAL A 28 39.03 -3.85 -48.78
N ASP A 29 37.95 -3.20 -48.35
CA ASP A 29 37.54 -3.21 -46.93
C ASP A 29 36.38 -4.16 -46.58
N TYR A 30 35.78 -4.85 -47.56
CA TYR A 30 34.70 -5.81 -47.27
C TYR A 30 35.16 -7.24 -47.05
N ASP A 31 36.34 -7.63 -47.53
CA ASP A 31 36.87 -8.99 -47.32
C ASP A 31 37.66 -9.15 -46.03
N GLN A 32 38.32 -8.10 -45.52
CA GLN A 32 39.01 -8.18 -44.22
C GLN A 32 38.06 -8.07 -43.02
N VAL A 33 36.96 -7.32 -43.12
CA VAL A 33 35.97 -7.19 -42.04
C VAL A 33 35.19 -8.49 -41.80
N ARG A 34 35.11 -9.39 -42.80
CA ARG A 34 34.55 -10.73 -42.60
C ARG A 34 35.45 -11.68 -41.80
N GLN A 35 36.77 -11.48 -41.81
CA GLN A 35 37.70 -12.35 -41.08
C GLN A 35 37.85 -11.99 -39.59
N VAL A 36 37.53 -10.77 -39.16
CA VAL A 36 37.57 -10.40 -37.72
C VAL A 36 36.39 -11.00 -36.93
N ARG A 37 35.42 -11.63 -37.60
CA ARG A 37 34.37 -12.44 -36.94
C ARG A 37 34.85 -13.80 -36.47
N LEU A 38 36.09 -14.17 -36.75
CA LEU A 38 36.71 -15.39 -36.24
C LEU A 38 37.69 -15.01 -35.13
N LEU A 39 37.37 -15.50 -33.92
CA LEU A 39 38.26 -15.64 -32.75
C LEU A 39 38.39 -14.42 -31.82
N ASN A 40 37.34 -14.16 -31.05
CA ASN A 40 37.52 -13.62 -29.69
C ASN A 40 36.77 -14.52 -28.69
N PRO A 41 37.34 -15.67 -28.30
CA PRO A 41 36.68 -16.64 -27.40
C PRO A 41 36.30 -16.03 -26.04
N THR A 42 36.96 -14.94 -25.64
CA THR A 42 36.67 -14.16 -24.44
C THR A 42 35.36 -13.37 -24.51
N THR A 43 34.95 -12.84 -25.67
CA THR A 43 33.68 -12.11 -25.77
C THR A 43 32.47 -13.04 -25.75
N ASP A 44 32.56 -14.21 -26.38
CA ASP A 44 31.48 -15.22 -26.34
C ASP A 44 31.33 -15.84 -24.94
N LEU A 45 32.45 -16.09 -24.24
CA LEU A 45 32.40 -16.54 -22.84
C LEU A 45 31.75 -15.49 -21.94
N MET A 46 32.12 -14.21 -22.10
CA MET A 46 31.54 -13.12 -21.32
C MET A 46 30.06 -12.87 -21.64
N VAL A 47 29.63 -13.06 -22.90
CA VAL A 47 28.21 -12.98 -23.28
C VAL A 47 27.41 -14.12 -22.65
N LYS A 48 27.93 -15.36 -22.66
CA LYS A 48 27.30 -16.51 -21.98
C LYS A 48 27.22 -16.31 -20.46
N GLN A 49 28.32 -15.90 -19.82
CA GLN A 49 28.33 -15.59 -18.37
C GLN A 49 27.34 -14.47 -18.00
N ARG A 50 27.25 -13.40 -18.81
CA ARG A 50 26.27 -12.32 -18.57
C ARG A 50 24.82 -12.81 -18.72
N ALA A 51 24.55 -13.70 -19.67
CA ALA A 51 23.22 -14.29 -19.85
C ALA A 51 22.85 -15.19 -18.66
N GLU A 52 23.78 -15.99 -18.16
CA GLU A 52 23.62 -16.83 -16.97
C GLU A 52 23.36 -15.99 -15.71
N ILE A 53 24.16 -14.94 -15.48
CA ILE A 53 23.97 -14.03 -14.34
C ILE A 53 22.61 -13.32 -14.42
N ARG A 54 22.19 -12.84 -15.60
CA ARG A 54 20.87 -12.23 -15.79
C ARG A 54 19.74 -13.23 -15.54
N GLY A 55 19.91 -14.48 -15.99
CA GLY A 55 19.00 -15.58 -15.73
C GLY A 55 18.85 -15.86 -14.24
N ALA A 56 19.97 -15.94 -13.51
CA ALA A 56 20.00 -16.15 -12.06
C ALA A 56 19.33 -15.00 -11.29
N ILE A 57 19.60 -13.74 -11.66
CA ILE A 57 18.97 -12.56 -11.06
C ILE A 57 17.45 -12.57 -11.30
N ARG A 58 17.01 -12.90 -12.52
CA ARG A 58 15.58 -12.99 -12.86
C ARG A 58 14.90 -14.09 -12.05
N GLN A 59 15.51 -15.27 -11.94
CA GLN A 59 14.98 -16.38 -11.15
C GLN A 59 14.90 -16.02 -9.66
N ARG A 60 15.91 -15.33 -9.11
CA ARG A 60 15.88 -14.84 -7.73
C ARG A 60 14.74 -13.86 -7.49
N LYS A 61 14.56 -12.87 -8.37
CA LYS A 61 13.43 -11.92 -8.27
C LYS A 61 12.08 -12.61 -8.33
N ILE A 62 11.91 -13.60 -9.22
CA ILE A 62 10.67 -14.38 -9.32
C ILE A 62 10.40 -15.17 -8.02
N ARG A 63 11.43 -15.79 -7.44
CA ARG A 63 11.30 -16.51 -6.15
C ARG A 63 10.93 -15.56 -5.02
N GLU A 64 11.59 -14.41 -4.91
CA GLU A 64 11.29 -13.38 -3.91
C GLU A 64 9.86 -12.84 -4.07
N GLN A 65 9.43 -12.57 -5.30
CA GLN A 65 8.07 -12.11 -5.59
C GLN A 65 7.04 -13.17 -5.21
N ARG A 66 7.27 -14.44 -5.58
CA ARG A 66 6.38 -15.56 -5.19
C ARG A 66 6.30 -15.72 -3.67
N ALA A 67 7.43 -15.59 -2.96
CA ALA A 67 7.47 -15.66 -1.51
C ALA A 67 6.67 -14.53 -0.85
N ARG A 68 6.77 -13.30 -1.37
CA ARG A 68 5.97 -12.15 -0.90
C ARG A 68 4.48 -12.40 -1.10
N VAL A 69 4.07 -12.82 -2.31
CA VAL A 69 2.67 -13.12 -2.61
C VAL A 69 2.14 -14.26 -1.73
N ALA A 70 2.95 -15.30 -1.48
CA ALA A 70 2.56 -16.41 -0.61
C ALA A 70 2.41 -15.98 0.86
N ALA A 71 3.30 -15.13 1.36
CA ALA A 71 3.21 -14.58 2.72
C ALA A 71 1.96 -13.70 2.88
N GLU A 72 1.66 -12.88 1.87
CA GLU A 72 0.47 -12.02 1.86
C GLU A 72 -0.82 -12.82 1.80
N ARG A 73 -0.87 -13.89 0.98
CA ARG A 73 -2.00 -14.83 0.95
C ARG A 73 -2.22 -15.53 2.30
N ARG A 74 -1.14 -15.95 2.98
CA ARG A 74 -1.24 -16.54 4.32
C ARG A 74 -1.79 -15.53 5.33
N ARG A 75 -1.36 -14.28 5.26
CA ARG A 75 -1.89 -13.19 6.08
C ARG A 75 -3.38 -12.95 5.79
N GLN A 76 -3.78 -12.90 4.52
CA GLN A 76 -5.18 -12.78 4.13
C GLN A 76 -6.04 -13.94 4.64
N ALA A 77 -5.60 -15.18 4.46
CA ALA A 77 -6.32 -16.36 4.96
C ALA A 77 -6.46 -16.36 6.49
N ALA A 78 -5.44 -15.90 7.22
CA ALA A 78 -5.51 -15.72 8.67
C ALA A 78 -6.52 -14.62 9.07
N LEU A 79 -6.54 -13.51 8.33
CA LEU A 79 -7.51 -12.43 8.51
C LEU A 79 -8.94 -12.90 8.21
N GLU A 80 -9.15 -13.68 7.15
CA GLU A 80 -10.45 -14.26 6.79
C GLU A 80 -10.95 -15.25 7.86
N ARG A 81 -10.06 -16.11 8.38
CA ARG A 81 -10.39 -17.02 9.47
C ARG A 81 -10.79 -16.26 10.73
N ALA A 82 -10.04 -15.23 11.09
CA ALA A 82 -10.34 -14.39 12.24
C ALA A 82 -11.59 -13.51 12.05
N ALA A 83 -11.88 -13.09 10.81
CA ALA A 83 -13.11 -12.39 10.45
C ALA A 83 -14.36 -13.27 10.60
N ARG A 84 -14.20 -14.60 10.52
CA ARG A 84 -15.26 -15.59 10.77
C ARG A 84 -15.45 -15.90 12.24
N THR A 85 -14.39 -15.87 13.06
CA THR A 85 -14.49 -16.13 14.51
C THR A 85 -14.81 -14.87 15.32
N GLY A 86 -14.68 -13.67 14.72
CA GLY A 86 -14.89 -12.40 15.41
C GLY A 86 -13.71 -12.00 16.30
N ASP A 87 -12.55 -12.65 16.18
CA ASP A 87 -11.40 -12.42 17.08
C ASP A 87 -10.56 -11.20 16.70
N ILE A 88 -10.92 -10.47 15.62
CA ILE A 88 -10.20 -9.28 15.17
C ILE A 88 -11.15 -8.09 15.09
N ILE A 89 -10.69 -6.96 15.59
CA ILE A 89 -11.37 -5.67 15.49
C ILE A 89 -11.19 -5.14 14.08
N MET A 90 -12.32 -4.83 13.41
CA MET A 90 -12.38 -4.33 12.03
C MET A 90 -11.55 -5.18 11.05
N ALA A 91 -11.80 -6.49 11.01
CA ALA A 91 -11.06 -7.41 10.17
C ALA A 91 -10.95 -6.96 8.70
N GLY A 92 -9.73 -6.98 8.15
CA GLY A 92 -9.43 -6.51 6.79
C GLY A 92 -9.06 -5.03 6.69
N LEU A 93 -9.44 -4.21 7.67
CA LEU A 93 -9.03 -2.80 7.80
C LEU A 93 -7.93 -2.64 8.85
N LEU A 94 -8.15 -3.27 10.00
CA LEU A 94 -7.27 -3.32 11.13
C LEU A 94 -6.99 -4.80 11.46
N SER A 95 -5.74 -5.14 11.73
CA SER A 95 -5.31 -6.49 12.13
C SER A 95 -5.13 -6.58 13.64
N LEU A 96 -6.01 -5.91 14.41
CA LEU A 96 -5.90 -5.83 15.87
C LEU A 96 -6.69 -6.99 16.50
N PRO A 97 -6.04 -7.94 17.20
CA PRO A 97 -6.75 -8.99 17.90
C PRO A 97 -7.62 -8.39 19.01
N ARG A 98 -8.83 -8.94 19.17
CA ARG A 98 -9.73 -8.62 20.26
C ARG A 98 -9.17 -9.18 21.56
N GLU A 99 -9.22 -8.37 22.61
CA GLU A 99 -8.82 -8.78 23.94
C GLU A 99 -9.82 -9.80 24.51
N PRO A 100 -9.37 -10.89 25.19
CA PRO A 100 -10.27 -11.91 25.72
C PRO A 100 -11.31 -11.38 26.71
N ALA A 101 -10.99 -10.27 27.35
CA ALA A 101 -11.84 -9.57 28.32
C ALA A 101 -12.98 -8.76 27.67
N THR A 102 -12.96 -8.54 26.35
CA THR A 102 -13.98 -7.77 25.64
C THR A 102 -14.80 -8.63 24.68
N GLY A 103 -15.96 -8.08 24.31
CA GLY A 103 -16.79 -8.58 23.21
C GLY A 103 -17.38 -7.42 22.42
N ALA A 104 -17.82 -7.73 21.20
CA ALA A 104 -18.54 -6.78 20.34
C ALA A 104 -19.77 -6.23 21.07
N PHE A 105 -20.06 -4.96 20.86
CA PHE A 105 -21.30 -4.36 21.30
C PHE A 105 -22.26 -4.20 20.11
N ASP A 106 -23.45 -4.81 20.21
CA ASP A 106 -24.40 -4.88 19.10
C ASP A 106 -24.79 -3.49 18.58
N GLY A 107 -24.81 -3.37 17.24
CA GLY A 107 -25.11 -2.14 16.51
C GLY A 107 -24.07 -1.03 16.61
N CYS A 108 -22.94 -1.26 17.30
CA CYS A 108 -21.90 -0.23 17.48
C CYS A 108 -20.94 -0.16 16.30
N ALA A 109 -21.25 -0.80 15.17
CA ALA A 109 -20.49 -0.71 13.93
C ALA A 109 -21.18 0.27 12.97
N LYS A 110 -20.47 1.30 12.51
CA LYS A 110 -21.02 2.28 11.55
C LYS A 110 -19.93 2.70 10.56
N VAL A 111 -20.33 2.93 9.31
CA VAL A 111 -19.48 3.52 8.27
C VAL A 111 -20.11 4.82 7.81
N GLN A 112 -19.26 5.82 7.60
CA GLN A 112 -19.67 7.10 7.08
C GLN A 112 -18.66 7.60 6.05
N LYS A 113 -19.14 7.80 4.82
CA LYS A 113 -18.37 8.39 3.73
C LYS A 113 -18.54 9.91 3.73
N GLY A 114 -17.51 10.65 3.30
CA GLY A 114 -17.62 12.10 3.05
C GLY A 114 -17.48 13.02 4.27
N LEU A 115 -17.25 12.49 5.47
CA LEU A 115 -16.93 13.30 6.66
C LEU A 115 -15.48 13.82 6.71
N ILE A 116 -14.62 13.26 5.87
CA ILE A 116 -13.19 13.55 5.88
C ILE A 116 -12.89 14.64 4.85
N MET A 117 -12.31 15.75 5.31
CA MET A 117 -11.83 16.81 4.42
C MET A 117 -10.84 16.23 3.41
N GLY A 118 -11.11 16.42 2.12
CA GLY A 118 -10.31 15.83 1.02
C GLY A 118 -10.76 14.45 0.55
N GLY A 119 -11.91 13.96 1.05
CA GLY A 119 -12.51 12.69 0.63
C GLY A 119 -12.06 11.49 1.47
N GLY A 120 -12.71 10.35 1.23
CA GLY A 120 -12.52 9.11 1.98
C GLY A 120 -13.69 8.78 2.91
N PHE A 121 -13.42 7.97 3.93
CA PHE A 121 -14.46 7.41 4.80
C PHE A 121 -13.95 7.13 6.20
N MET A 122 -14.90 7.04 7.13
CA MET A 122 -14.67 6.69 8.52
C MET A 122 -15.45 5.41 8.81
N VAL A 123 -14.83 4.51 9.57
CA VAL A 123 -15.48 3.35 10.17
C VAL A 123 -15.32 3.43 11.68
N PHE A 124 -16.38 3.03 12.36
CA PHE A 124 -16.53 3.10 13.79
C PHE A 124 -16.94 1.71 14.30
N THR A 125 -16.32 1.22 15.36
CA THR A 125 -16.72 -0.01 16.09
C THR A 125 -16.54 0.16 17.59
N CYS A 126 -17.26 -0.63 18.40
CA CYS A 126 -17.10 -0.65 19.85
C CYS A 126 -16.98 -2.05 20.44
N GLU A 127 -16.25 -2.11 21.55
CA GLU A 127 -16.11 -3.28 22.40
C GLU A 127 -16.56 -2.94 23.83
N LYS A 128 -17.13 -3.90 24.55
CA LYS A 128 -17.46 -3.79 25.98
C LYS A 128 -16.78 -4.92 26.75
N LEU A 129 -16.51 -4.73 28.04
CA LEU A 129 -16.10 -5.85 28.90
C LEU A 129 -17.18 -6.93 28.92
N LYS A 130 -16.74 -8.19 28.97
CA LYS A 130 -17.65 -9.32 29.19
C LYS A 130 -18.34 -9.21 30.56
N PRO A 131 -19.58 -9.73 30.68
CA PRO A 131 -20.30 -9.75 31.95
C PRO A 131 -19.47 -10.40 33.07
N GLY A 132 -19.56 -9.86 34.28
CA GLY A 132 -18.85 -10.38 35.46
C GLY A 132 -17.41 -9.90 35.62
N LEU A 133 -16.84 -9.16 34.67
CA LEU A 133 -15.51 -8.56 34.82
C LEU A 133 -15.57 -7.20 35.54
N PRO A 134 -14.61 -6.91 36.44
CA PRO A 134 -14.59 -5.66 37.17
C PRO A 134 -14.21 -4.48 36.27
N ILE A 135 -14.91 -3.35 36.45
CA ILE A 135 -14.75 -2.15 35.62
C ILE A 135 -13.33 -1.55 35.62
N ALA A 136 -12.56 -1.81 36.68
CA ALA A 136 -11.16 -1.39 36.77
C ALA A 136 -10.29 -2.00 35.64
N GLN A 137 -10.64 -3.19 35.14
CA GLN A 137 -9.94 -3.83 34.02
C GLN A 137 -10.10 -3.09 32.69
N HIS A 138 -11.09 -2.20 32.57
CA HIS A 138 -11.34 -1.49 31.32
C HIS A 138 -10.17 -0.60 30.91
N LYS A 139 -9.58 0.11 31.88
CA LYS A 139 -8.40 0.96 31.65
C LYS A 139 -7.18 0.12 31.26
N GLN A 140 -6.98 -1.03 31.89
CA GLN A 140 -5.87 -1.94 31.56
C GLN A 140 -6.04 -2.51 30.15
N THR A 141 -7.25 -2.94 29.80
CA THR A 141 -7.58 -3.47 28.46
C THR A 141 -7.39 -2.42 27.37
N PHE A 142 -7.81 -1.18 27.63
CA PHE A 142 -7.56 -0.04 26.76
C PHE A 142 -6.07 0.21 26.50
N LEU A 143 -5.23 0.11 27.54
CA LEU A 143 -3.78 0.23 27.39
C LEU A 143 -3.16 -0.95 26.62
N ARG A 144 -3.67 -2.17 26.79
CA ARG A 144 -3.22 -3.32 25.98
C ARG A 144 -3.51 -3.12 24.49
N TYR A 145 -4.64 -2.54 24.13
CA TYR A 145 -4.92 -2.19 22.74
C TYR A 145 -3.93 -1.15 22.18
N LYS A 146 -3.55 -0.15 22.98
CA LYS A 146 -2.48 0.80 22.61
C LYS A 146 -1.18 0.06 22.29
N ASP A 147 -0.75 -0.83 23.18
CA ASP A 147 0.52 -1.55 23.02
C ASP A 147 0.48 -2.47 21.79
N ALA A 148 -0.66 -3.14 21.56
CA ALA A 148 -0.87 -3.98 20.39
C ALA A 148 -0.84 -3.18 19.07
N LEU A 149 -1.42 -1.99 19.03
CA LEU A 149 -1.37 -1.10 17.87
C LEU A 149 0.06 -0.64 17.56
N MET A 150 0.80 -0.24 18.60
CA MET A 150 2.21 0.15 18.44
C MET A 150 3.04 -1.02 17.91
N LYS A 151 2.80 -2.24 18.40
CA LYS A 151 3.47 -3.46 17.92
C LYS A 151 3.11 -3.82 16.47
N ASP A 152 1.88 -3.53 16.02
CA ASP A 152 1.44 -3.68 14.61
C ASP A 152 2.00 -2.56 13.69
N GLY A 153 2.85 -1.67 14.22
CA GLY A 153 3.54 -0.64 13.44
C GLY A 153 2.74 0.65 13.26
N TRP A 154 1.69 0.87 14.05
CA TRP A 154 1.00 2.15 14.08
C TRP A 154 1.81 3.19 14.84
N ARG A 155 1.92 4.39 14.27
CA ARG A 155 2.63 5.52 14.91
C ARG A 155 1.68 6.26 15.83
N TYR A 156 1.98 6.27 17.13
CA TYR A 156 1.23 7.05 18.12
C TYR A 156 1.44 8.56 17.91
N LEU A 157 0.36 9.34 17.94
CA LEU A 157 0.35 10.80 17.82
C LEU A 157 0.00 11.40 19.20
N PRO A 158 0.96 12.02 19.91
CA PRO A 158 0.77 12.45 21.30
C PRO A 158 -0.13 13.69 21.46
N GLU A 159 -0.43 14.44 20.40
CA GLU A 159 -1.24 15.67 20.43
C GLU A 159 -2.75 15.41 20.39
N SER A 160 -3.25 14.43 21.15
CA SER A 160 -4.69 14.23 21.21
C SER A 160 -5.34 15.19 22.22
N LYS A 161 -6.43 15.81 21.79
CA LYS A 161 -7.37 16.48 22.69
C LYS A 161 -8.31 15.41 23.27
N ASN A 162 -8.75 15.57 24.52
CA ASN A 162 -9.83 14.78 25.15
C ASN A 162 -9.55 13.31 25.53
N HIS A 163 -8.35 12.98 26.02
CA HIS A 163 -8.00 11.63 26.51
C HIS A 163 -8.14 10.50 25.46
N GLU A 164 -8.05 10.85 24.18
CA GLU A 164 -8.08 9.91 23.07
C GLU A 164 -6.65 9.42 22.79
N LEU A 165 -6.49 8.21 22.26
CA LEU A 165 -5.20 7.77 21.73
C LEU A 165 -5.31 7.75 20.22
N VAL A 166 -4.55 8.62 19.58
CA VAL A 166 -4.57 8.76 18.12
C VAL A 166 -3.35 8.07 17.55
N PHE A 167 -3.56 7.30 16.49
CA PHE A 167 -2.51 6.58 15.79
C PHE A 167 -2.62 6.84 14.31
N ALA A 168 -1.50 6.90 13.60
CA ALA A 168 -1.48 7.03 12.15
C ALA A 168 -0.66 5.92 11.51
N ARG A 169 -1.10 5.48 10.33
CA ARG A 169 -0.39 4.53 9.48
C ARG A 169 -0.58 4.88 8.01
N ASN A 170 0.50 4.74 7.25
CA ASN A 170 0.47 4.76 5.80
C ASN A 170 0.77 3.34 5.30
N ASP A 171 -0.04 2.81 4.39
CA ASP A 171 0.16 1.48 3.84
C ASP A 171 1.08 1.47 2.60
N GLY A 172 1.44 0.29 2.10
CA GLY A 172 2.28 0.16 0.90
C GLY A 172 1.66 0.71 -0.39
N PHE A 173 0.38 1.10 -0.36
CA PHE A 173 -0.35 1.69 -1.49
C PHE A 173 -0.52 3.20 -1.36
N GLY A 174 0.02 3.80 -0.29
CA GLY A 174 -0.08 5.23 -0.03
C GLY A 174 -1.44 5.66 0.51
N CYS A 175 -2.24 4.75 1.06
CA CYS A 175 -3.44 5.11 1.83
C CYS A 175 -3.02 5.60 3.21
N ASN A 176 -3.41 6.82 3.54
CA ASN A 176 -3.24 7.40 4.86
C ASN A 176 -4.44 7.03 5.73
N SER A 177 -4.16 6.40 6.86
CA SER A 177 -5.17 6.00 7.83
C SER A 177 -4.82 6.51 9.22
N GLU A 178 -5.84 6.90 9.96
CA GLU A 178 -5.74 7.27 11.37
C GLU A 178 -6.71 6.42 12.17
N LEU A 179 -6.29 5.95 13.34
CA LEU A 179 -7.12 5.24 14.28
C LEU A 179 -7.18 6.04 15.57
N GLN A 180 -8.39 6.38 15.98
CA GLN A 180 -8.68 6.99 17.27
C GLN A 180 -9.23 5.92 18.20
N LEU A 181 -8.56 5.72 19.33
CA LEU A 181 -8.94 4.78 20.38
C LEU A 181 -9.39 5.59 21.59
N LYS A 182 -10.63 5.38 22.05
CA LYS A 182 -11.21 6.15 23.16
C LYS A 182 -11.84 5.26 24.20
N LEU A 183 -11.57 5.58 25.47
CA LEU A 183 -12.32 5.02 26.58
C LEU A 183 -13.62 5.83 26.73
N TRP A 184 -14.71 5.29 26.23
CA TRP A 184 -15.99 5.97 26.24
C TRP A 184 -16.71 5.73 27.57
N THR A 185 -16.97 6.82 28.29
CA THR A 185 -17.54 6.79 29.66
C THR A 185 -18.88 7.49 29.77
N ASP A 186 -19.39 8.12 28.70
CA ASP A 186 -20.60 8.93 28.78
C ASP A 186 -21.87 8.13 28.45
N ARG A 187 -22.02 7.72 27.17
CA ARG A 187 -23.22 7.08 26.62
C ARG A 187 -22.81 5.88 25.77
N SER A 188 -23.29 4.69 26.06
CA SER A 188 -23.30 3.61 25.05
C SER A 188 -23.94 4.17 23.78
N MET A 189 -23.24 4.14 22.63
CA MET A 189 -23.66 4.89 21.42
C MET A 189 -25.03 4.50 20.86
N ASN A 190 -25.65 3.44 21.38
CA ASN A 190 -26.96 2.91 20.99
C ASN A 190 -27.99 2.81 22.13
N GLU A 191 -27.71 3.30 23.35
CA GLU A 191 -28.68 3.25 24.46
C GLU A 191 -29.27 4.65 24.77
N SER A 192 -30.49 4.66 25.33
CA SER A 192 -31.15 5.85 25.85
C SER A 192 -30.33 6.50 26.98
N PHE A 193 -30.50 7.82 27.16
CA PHE A 193 -29.84 8.58 28.22
C PHE A 193 -29.94 7.91 29.59
N ARG A 194 -28.80 7.72 30.28
CA ARG A 194 -28.73 7.15 31.63
C ARG A 194 -28.14 8.15 32.65
N PRO A 195 -28.57 8.09 33.92
CA PRO A 195 -28.01 8.91 34.99
C PRO A 195 -26.50 8.70 35.17
N ALA A 196 -25.79 9.73 35.61
CA ALA A 196 -24.33 9.70 35.77
C ALA A 196 -23.82 8.60 36.72
N SER A 197 -24.63 8.19 37.69
CA SER A 197 -24.34 7.11 38.64
C SER A 197 -24.15 5.74 37.97
N ASP A 198 -24.76 5.52 36.81
CA ASP A 198 -24.79 4.21 36.13
C ASP A 198 -23.79 4.13 34.96
N ARG A 199 -23.20 5.26 34.55
CA ARG A 199 -22.30 5.35 33.38
C ARG A 199 -21.07 4.46 33.47
N ASN A 200 -20.61 4.18 34.70
CA ASN A 200 -19.47 3.29 34.92
C ASN A 200 -19.78 1.82 34.58
N ALA A 201 -21.03 1.36 34.69
CA ALA A 201 -21.40 -0.01 34.31
C ALA A 201 -21.46 -0.23 32.78
N HIS A 202 -21.42 0.87 32.00
CA HIS A 202 -21.61 0.86 30.55
C HIS A 202 -20.40 1.41 29.77
N ARG A 203 -19.20 1.47 30.36
CA ARG A 203 -18.01 1.93 29.63
C ARG A 203 -17.75 1.05 28.41
N GLN A 204 -17.34 1.68 27.31
CA GLN A 204 -17.01 1.01 26.04
C GLN A 204 -15.63 1.45 25.57
N ILE A 205 -14.94 0.57 24.85
CA ILE A 205 -13.73 0.92 24.11
C ILE A 205 -14.17 1.18 22.68
N VAL A 206 -13.98 2.41 22.25
CA VAL A 206 -14.38 2.89 20.94
C VAL A 206 -13.17 2.96 20.02
N PHE A 207 -13.33 2.41 18.81
CA PHE A 207 -12.35 2.40 17.75
C PHE A 207 -12.93 3.19 16.58
N MET A 208 -12.25 4.25 16.16
CA MET A 208 -12.66 5.07 15.02
C MET A 208 -11.51 5.14 14.02
N ALA A 209 -11.62 4.42 12.91
CA ALA A 209 -10.63 4.44 11.85
C ALA A 209 -11.07 5.39 10.73
N LYS A 210 -10.21 6.34 10.41
CA LYS A 210 -10.38 7.34 9.36
C LYS A 210 -9.43 7.02 8.22
N PHE A 211 -9.95 7.04 7.00
CA PHE A 211 -9.22 6.70 5.79
C PHE A 211 -9.27 7.90 4.85
N TYR A 212 -8.10 8.48 4.56
CA TYR A 212 -7.99 9.77 3.89
C TYR A 212 -7.68 9.63 2.40
N GLY A 213 -8.54 10.20 1.57
CA GLY A 213 -8.32 10.37 0.13
C GLY A 213 -8.59 9.12 -0.72
N PRO A 214 -8.43 9.26 -2.05
CA PRO A 214 -8.89 8.27 -3.03
C PRO A 214 -8.11 6.95 -2.98
N ARG A 215 -6.86 6.97 -2.53
CA ARG A 215 -6.04 5.75 -2.39
C ARG A 215 -6.62 4.76 -1.38
N CYS A 216 -7.44 5.24 -0.45
CA CYS A 216 -8.06 4.40 0.55
C CYS A 216 -9.40 3.78 0.11
N GLU A 217 -10.01 4.24 -0.98
CA GLU A 217 -11.35 3.78 -1.44
C GLU A 217 -11.43 2.25 -1.63
N ARG A 218 -10.31 1.59 -1.94
CA ARG A 218 -10.21 0.12 -2.00
C ARG A 218 -10.69 -0.60 -0.73
N TYR A 219 -10.61 0.07 0.42
CA TYR A 219 -10.99 -0.46 1.72
C TYR A 219 -12.46 -0.19 2.05
N PHE A 220 -13.14 0.68 1.29
CA PHE A 220 -14.51 1.07 1.56
C PHE A 220 -15.51 -0.10 1.52
N PRO A 221 -15.47 -1.02 0.53
CA PRO A 221 -16.38 -2.19 0.53
C PRO A 221 -16.19 -3.10 1.74
N ILE A 222 -14.95 -3.20 2.25
CA ILE A 222 -14.65 -3.97 3.47
C ILE A 222 -15.26 -3.28 4.69
N ALA A 223 -15.18 -1.95 4.74
CA ALA A 223 -15.82 -1.16 5.79
C ALA A 223 -17.34 -1.34 5.78
N GLU A 224 -18.00 -1.23 4.63
CA GLU A 224 -19.45 -1.42 4.51
C GLU A 224 -19.88 -2.81 5.00
N ALA A 225 -19.15 -3.85 4.61
CA ALA A 225 -19.42 -5.22 5.06
C ALA A 225 -19.24 -5.41 6.58
N LEU A 226 -18.39 -4.61 7.23
CA LEU A 226 -18.24 -4.63 8.69
C LEU A 226 -19.41 -3.94 9.41
N ALA A 227 -19.94 -2.85 8.87
CA ALA A 227 -21.07 -2.13 9.45
C ALA A 227 -22.44 -2.78 9.19
N ALA A 228 -22.53 -3.69 8.21
CA ALA A 228 -23.73 -4.46 7.92
C ALA A 228 -23.95 -5.67 8.85
N ARG A 229 -23.02 -5.92 9.80
CA ARG A 229 -23.10 -7.01 10.80
C ARG A 229 -23.71 -6.51 12.09
#